data_AF-A0A4Q3MDS2-F1
#
_entry.id   AF-A0A4Q3MDS2-F1
#
_cell.length_a   1.000
_cell.length_b   1.000
_cell.length_c   1.000
_cell.angle_alpha   90.00
_cell.angle_beta   90.00
_cell.angle_gamma   90.00
#
_symmetry.space_group_name_H-M   'P 1'
#
loop_
_entity.id
_entity.type
_entity.pdbx_description
1 polymer ?
#
loop_
_entity_poly.entity_id
_entity_poly.type
_entity_poly.pdbx_seq_one_letter_code
_entity_poly.pdbx_strand_id
1 'polypeptide(L)'
;MSRSLSMSTGELPMSEATLHYTVYFATAAQAAAWAAEAEALGKQPPQTQARALAAMLGLDEGSAVSLESAGAAQLSAEVFVLGPWSLLAGDGWPPGLMARGAKLFGCQWQNGPKTEGLWFKGPKAVTRKQFEAAASKLDPLEGLHQLVEGQQYDELLDLVRHHGLDPNTVVYGQPLIVRLLAAQAGKASGVLPTDAVIALLAAGASPEPLPLVTRMPSYTLPVFPLHCAAHAFDVPLMQALLDAGVDVNAVDDEGQTALHHVAGGSHYLRKDAALAAQAAQWLLERGAQVNALGAQGSSPLAEGPHQVVRDVLIAHGGHVVWPAYALEYDVPQQQLSAISYHDHARLDALLAQAPPDEVCRHKLLGRAVGEGNHHALDRLWRPGDHALMYLKDESRRELLAQSITQQVGMNVAMLRDLAERSAPDAFPPRDAAWLLAANSCLRHFASPVLD
;
A
#
# COMPACT_ATOMS: atom_id res chain seq x y z
N MET A 1 -8.40 -27.29 -22.78
CA MET A 1 -8.94 -28.51 -22.13
C MET A 1 -7.77 -29.29 -21.56
N SER A 2 -7.46 -28.99 -20.30
CA SER A 2 -6.47 -29.64 -19.45
C SER A 2 -6.85 -31.12 -19.26
N ARG A 3 -6.05 -32.03 -19.80
CA ARG A 3 -6.22 -33.47 -19.57
C ARG A 3 -5.59 -33.83 -18.23
N SER A 4 -6.42 -33.97 -17.21
CA SER A 4 -6.08 -34.69 -15.98
C SER A 4 -5.88 -36.17 -16.32
N LEU A 5 -4.63 -36.64 -16.29
CA LEU A 5 -4.32 -38.06 -16.34
C LEU A 5 -4.50 -38.65 -14.94
N SER A 6 -5.64 -39.32 -14.72
CA SER A 6 -5.82 -40.19 -13.56
C SER A 6 -4.98 -41.45 -13.75
N MET A 7 -3.92 -41.62 -12.96
CA MET A 7 -3.29 -42.92 -12.75
C MET A 7 -3.82 -43.50 -11.43
N SER A 8 -4.46 -44.67 -11.49
CA SER A 8 -4.86 -45.41 -10.30
C SER A 8 -3.83 -46.48 -9.94
N THR A 9 -3.54 -46.51 -8.64
CA THR A 9 -3.26 -47.70 -7.81
C THR A 9 -1.93 -48.45 -8.00
N GLY A 10 -0.89 -47.87 -7.40
CA GLY A 10 0.09 -48.59 -6.57
C GLY A 10 0.42 -47.67 -5.40
N GLU A 11 -0.11 -47.97 -4.22
CA GLU A 11 -0.07 -47.10 -3.03
C GLU A 11 1.35 -46.70 -2.62
N LEU A 12 1.69 -45.42 -2.81
CA LEU A 12 2.67 -44.71 -1.99
C LEU A 12 1.88 -43.77 -1.07
N PRO A 13 2.16 -43.73 0.25
CA PRO A 13 1.38 -42.92 1.19
C PRO A 13 1.58 -41.43 0.87
N MET A 14 0.52 -40.84 0.33
CA MET A 14 0.38 -39.41 0.01
C MET A 14 0.42 -38.54 1.28
N SER A 15 1.60 -38.34 1.84
CA SER A 15 1.91 -37.21 2.74
C SER A 15 3.36 -36.77 2.57
N GLU A 16 3.76 -36.47 1.34
CA GLU A 16 5.15 -36.13 1.06
C GLU A 16 5.32 -34.61 1.03
N ALA A 17 6.19 -34.10 1.92
CA ALA A 17 6.58 -32.69 1.87
C ALA A 17 7.22 -32.40 0.53
N THR A 18 7.00 -31.20 0.04
CA THR A 18 7.55 -30.72 -1.21
C THR A 18 8.50 -29.58 -0.91
N LEU A 19 9.73 -29.68 -1.41
CA LEU A 19 10.64 -28.54 -1.47
C LEU A 19 10.46 -27.89 -2.82
N HIS A 20 10.19 -26.59 -2.84
CA HIS A 20 10.09 -25.79 -4.04
C HIS A 20 11.32 -24.90 -4.14
N TYR A 21 12.21 -25.23 -5.07
CA TYR A 21 13.39 -24.40 -5.35
C TYR A 21 13.11 -23.37 -6.43
N THR A 22 13.71 -22.20 -6.31
CA THR A 22 13.81 -21.21 -7.37
C THR A 22 15.30 -21.00 -7.64
N VAL A 23 15.74 -20.87 -8.89
CA VAL A 23 17.18 -20.81 -9.24
C VAL A 23 17.45 -19.82 -10.36
N TYR A 24 18.45 -18.97 -10.20
CA TYR A 24 18.83 -17.97 -11.19
C TYR A 24 20.23 -18.20 -11.75
N PHE A 25 20.40 -17.97 -13.05
CA PHE A 25 21.66 -18.03 -13.77
C PHE A 25 22.33 -16.65 -13.85
N ALA A 26 23.67 -16.64 -13.81
CA ALA A 26 24.46 -15.41 -13.85
C ALA A 26 24.44 -14.69 -15.21
N THR A 27 23.97 -15.35 -16.28
CA THR A 27 23.85 -14.77 -17.62
C THR A 27 22.61 -15.28 -18.34
N ALA A 28 22.03 -14.45 -19.22
CA ALA A 28 20.91 -14.85 -20.08
C ALA A 28 21.24 -16.05 -20.97
N ALA A 29 22.50 -16.19 -21.40
CA ALA A 29 22.96 -17.32 -22.18
C ALA A 29 22.91 -18.65 -21.39
N GLN A 30 23.27 -18.62 -20.10
CA GLN A 30 23.16 -19.79 -19.22
C GLN A 30 21.70 -20.16 -18.95
N ALA A 31 20.82 -19.16 -18.75
CA ALA A 31 19.39 -19.37 -18.58
C ALA A 31 18.74 -20.00 -19.82
N ALA A 32 19.07 -19.49 -21.01
CA ALA A 32 18.56 -20.01 -22.28
C ALA A 32 19.04 -21.44 -22.56
N ALA A 33 20.31 -21.76 -22.25
CA ALA A 33 20.85 -23.10 -22.38
C ALA A 33 20.11 -24.10 -21.47
N TRP A 34 19.84 -23.71 -20.22
CA TRP A 34 19.08 -24.54 -19.28
C TRP A 34 17.62 -24.73 -19.71
N ALA A 35 16.95 -23.66 -20.15
CA ALA A 35 15.56 -23.73 -20.61
C ALA A 35 15.40 -24.65 -21.82
N ALA A 36 16.35 -24.63 -22.76
CA ALA A 36 16.35 -25.52 -23.92
C ALA A 36 16.54 -27.00 -23.53
N GLU A 37 17.43 -27.30 -22.57
CA GLU A 37 17.60 -28.65 -22.02
C GLU A 37 16.33 -29.12 -21.29
N ALA A 38 15.73 -28.25 -20.48
CA ALA A 38 14.49 -28.53 -19.75
C ALA A 38 13.30 -28.80 -20.70
N GLU A 39 13.16 -28.01 -21.77
CA GLU A 39 12.12 -28.21 -22.79
C GLU A 39 12.31 -29.52 -23.56
N ALA A 40 13.55 -29.90 -23.84
CA ALA A 40 13.86 -31.18 -24.48
C ALA A 40 13.48 -32.37 -23.59
N LEU A 41 13.61 -32.24 -22.27
CA LEU A 41 13.23 -33.26 -21.29
C LEU A 41 11.72 -33.37 -21.09
N GLY A 42 10.98 -32.26 -21.21
CA GLY A 42 9.52 -32.25 -21.16
C GLY A 42 8.86 -33.06 -22.29
N LYS A 43 9.61 -33.43 -23.34
CA LYS A 43 9.15 -34.27 -24.46
C LYS A 43 9.32 -35.78 -24.18
N GLN A 44 9.94 -36.17 -23.07
CA GLN A 44 10.22 -37.56 -22.69
C GLN A 44 9.13 -38.15 -21.76
N PRO A 45 9.06 -39.49 -21.60
CA PRO A 45 8.14 -40.12 -20.65
C PRO A 45 8.41 -39.69 -19.19
N PRO A 46 7.39 -39.63 -18.30
CA PRO A 46 7.52 -39.07 -16.95
C PRO A 46 8.62 -39.71 -16.09
N GLN A 47 8.79 -41.03 -16.18
CA GLN A 47 9.82 -41.77 -15.45
C GLN A 47 11.24 -41.44 -15.95
N THR A 48 11.39 -41.19 -17.25
CA THR A 48 12.65 -40.78 -17.88
C THR A 48 12.97 -39.33 -17.56
N GLN A 49 11.94 -38.47 -17.54
CA GLN A 49 12.04 -37.07 -17.14
C GLN A 49 12.55 -36.95 -15.70
N ALA A 50 11.94 -37.67 -14.76
CA ALA A 50 12.34 -37.64 -13.35
C ALA A 50 13.80 -38.11 -13.14
N ARG A 51 14.21 -39.21 -13.79
CA ARG A 51 15.60 -39.71 -13.73
C ARG A 51 16.61 -38.75 -14.34
N ALA A 52 16.29 -38.16 -15.48
CA ALA A 52 17.17 -37.22 -16.16
C ALA A 52 17.29 -35.89 -15.39
N LEU A 53 16.20 -35.40 -14.80
CA LEU A 53 16.23 -34.25 -13.90
C LEU A 53 17.02 -34.53 -12.63
N ALA A 54 16.82 -35.70 -11.99
CA ALA A 54 17.61 -36.11 -10.84
C ALA A 54 19.12 -36.14 -11.17
N ALA A 55 19.51 -36.75 -12.28
CA ALA A 55 20.90 -36.76 -12.74
C ALA A 55 21.44 -35.35 -13.05
N MET A 56 20.64 -34.48 -13.66
CA MET A 56 21.04 -33.10 -13.95
C MET A 56 21.28 -32.25 -12.71
N LEU A 57 20.50 -32.49 -11.66
CA LEU A 57 20.59 -31.80 -10.39
C LEU A 57 21.65 -32.42 -9.46
N GLY A 58 22.15 -33.61 -9.78
CA GLY A 58 23.10 -34.37 -8.97
C GLY A 58 22.43 -35.06 -7.78
N LEU A 59 21.21 -35.54 -7.96
CA LEU A 59 20.38 -36.23 -6.97
C LEU A 59 20.49 -37.75 -7.12
N ASP A 60 20.33 -38.48 -6.01
CA ASP A 60 20.33 -39.94 -5.99
C ASP A 60 19.13 -40.52 -6.78
N GLU A 61 19.27 -41.73 -7.34
CA GLU A 61 18.25 -42.38 -8.20
C GLU A 61 16.88 -42.61 -7.52
N GLY A 62 16.80 -42.47 -6.19
CA GLY A 62 15.57 -42.59 -5.41
C GLY A 62 14.79 -41.28 -5.24
N SER A 63 15.29 -40.14 -5.74
CA SER A 63 14.59 -38.86 -5.69
C SER A 63 13.63 -38.73 -6.87
N ALA A 64 12.32 -38.64 -6.60
CA ALA A 64 11.36 -38.25 -7.62
C ALA A 64 11.41 -36.72 -7.79
N VAL A 65 11.71 -36.29 -9.01
CA VAL A 65 11.88 -34.88 -9.38
C VAL A 65 10.88 -34.51 -10.47
N SER A 66 10.06 -33.49 -10.23
CA SER A 66 9.25 -32.88 -11.28
C SER A 66 9.62 -31.43 -11.49
N LEU A 67 9.54 -30.99 -12.76
CA LEU A 67 9.76 -29.63 -13.21
C LEU A 67 8.41 -29.06 -13.67
N GLU A 68 7.94 -27.97 -13.04
CA GLU A 68 6.64 -27.36 -13.36
C GLU A 68 6.76 -26.30 -14.48
N SER A 69 7.85 -25.54 -14.51
CA SER A 69 8.13 -24.57 -15.57
C SER A 69 9.65 -24.33 -15.75
N ALA A 70 10.05 -24.01 -16.98
CA ALA A 70 11.38 -23.49 -17.31
C ALA A 70 11.22 -22.51 -18.48
N GLY A 71 11.49 -21.22 -18.24
CA GLY A 71 11.39 -20.17 -19.25
C GLY A 71 12.72 -19.48 -19.48
N ALA A 72 13.04 -19.12 -20.72
CA ALA A 72 14.23 -18.32 -21.03
C ALA A 72 14.22 -16.93 -20.37
N ALA A 73 13.03 -16.45 -19.96
CA ALA A 73 12.82 -15.20 -19.24
C ALA A 73 12.63 -15.39 -17.72
N GLN A 74 12.32 -16.61 -17.25
CA GLN A 74 12.10 -16.90 -15.84
C GLN A 74 13.24 -17.78 -15.32
N LEU A 75 14.12 -17.12 -14.58
CA LEU A 75 15.18 -17.68 -13.77
C LEU A 75 14.58 -18.42 -12.55
N SER A 76 13.70 -19.39 -12.82
CA SER A 76 13.01 -20.21 -11.83
C SER A 76 12.72 -21.57 -12.43
N ALA A 77 13.22 -22.63 -11.81
CA ALA A 77 12.83 -24.01 -12.09
C ALA A 77 12.17 -24.55 -10.83
N GLU A 78 10.85 -24.77 -10.86
CA GLU A 78 10.17 -25.35 -9.71
C GLU A 78 10.49 -26.85 -9.64
N VAL A 79 11.43 -27.21 -8.76
CA VAL A 79 11.92 -28.58 -8.60
C VAL A 79 11.27 -29.20 -7.37
N PHE A 80 10.39 -30.18 -7.58
CA PHE A 80 9.75 -30.94 -6.50
C PHE A 80 10.63 -32.14 -6.18
N VAL A 81 11.30 -32.20 -5.02
CA VAL A 81 12.07 -33.38 -4.62
C VAL A 81 11.26 -34.24 -3.65
N LEU A 82 10.91 -35.45 -4.10
CA LEU A 82 10.30 -36.51 -3.30
C LEU A 82 11.37 -37.56 -3.00
N GLY A 83 11.90 -37.61 -1.77
CA GLY A 83 12.98 -38.55 -1.42
C GLY A 83 13.56 -38.38 -0.02
N PRO A 84 14.48 -39.25 0.42
CA PRO A 84 15.01 -39.23 1.78
C PRO A 84 15.70 -37.90 2.10
N TRP A 85 15.31 -37.30 3.22
CA TRP A 85 15.59 -35.93 3.67
C TRP A 85 17.07 -35.60 3.97
N SER A 86 18.01 -36.47 3.58
CA SER A 86 19.46 -36.28 3.69
C SER A 86 20.04 -35.32 2.64
N LEU A 87 19.21 -34.81 1.72
CA LEU A 87 19.61 -34.03 0.56
C LEU A 87 19.52 -32.50 0.77
N LEU A 88 19.27 -32.00 1.98
CA LEU A 88 19.04 -30.58 2.23
C LEU A 88 20.31 -29.75 2.52
N ALA A 89 20.44 -28.67 1.73
CA ALA A 89 21.11 -27.38 1.96
C ALA A 89 22.50 -27.41 2.63
N GLY A 90 23.51 -27.87 1.90
CA GLY A 90 24.89 -27.40 2.11
C GLY A 90 25.25 -26.30 1.10
N ASP A 91 26.31 -25.53 1.39
CA ASP A 91 26.95 -24.62 0.41
C ASP A 91 27.30 -25.43 -0.85
N GLY A 92 26.49 -25.33 -1.92
CA GLY A 92 26.66 -26.17 -3.10
C GLY A 92 25.41 -26.85 -3.66
N TRP A 93 24.21 -26.62 -3.12
CA TRP A 93 23.00 -27.33 -3.53
C TRP A 93 22.05 -26.54 -4.47
N PRO A 94 21.50 -27.14 -5.55
CA PRO A 94 21.89 -28.41 -6.14
C PRO A 94 23.24 -28.30 -6.89
N PRO A 95 24.16 -29.25 -6.72
CA PRO A 95 25.52 -29.14 -7.27
C PRO A 95 25.53 -29.10 -8.80
N GLY A 96 24.61 -29.82 -9.44
CA GLY A 96 24.47 -29.81 -10.90
C GLY A 96 24.01 -28.45 -11.45
N LEU A 97 23.20 -27.70 -10.70
CA LEU A 97 22.77 -26.35 -11.07
C LEU A 97 23.88 -25.33 -10.81
N MET A 98 24.57 -25.43 -9.67
CA MET A 98 25.69 -24.54 -9.36
C MET A 98 26.87 -24.69 -10.32
N ALA A 99 27.18 -25.92 -10.75
CA ALA A 99 28.18 -26.18 -11.79
C ALA A 99 27.84 -25.51 -13.14
N ARG A 100 26.56 -25.22 -13.39
CA ARG A 100 26.07 -24.54 -14.60
C ARG A 100 25.93 -23.02 -14.43
N GLY A 101 26.46 -22.49 -13.33
CA GLY A 101 26.39 -21.06 -13.02
C GLY A 101 25.03 -20.60 -12.49
N ALA A 102 24.16 -21.54 -12.09
CA ALA A 102 22.96 -21.21 -11.35
C ALA A 102 23.29 -20.94 -9.87
N LYS A 103 22.54 -20.05 -9.26
CA LYS A 103 22.55 -19.74 -7.84
C LYS A 103 21.14 -19.98 -7.31
N LEU A 104 21.05 -20.50 -6.08
CA LEU A 104 19.77 -20.75 -5.43
C LEU A 104 19.08 -19.42 -5.17
N PHE A 105 17.83 -19.25 -5.57
CA PHE A 105 17.02 -18.02 -5.40
C PHE A 105 15.98 -18.16 -4.29
N GLY A 106 15.57 -19.39 -3.97
CA GLY A 106 14.61 -19.62 -2.90
C GLY A 106 14.40 -21.11 -2.66
N CYS A 107 13.93 -21.45 -1.47
CA CYS A 107 13.53 -22.80 -1.11
C CYS A 107 12.31 -22.72 -0.19
N GLN A 108 11.13 -23.12 -0.68
CA GLN A 108 9.91 -23.17 0.12
C GLN A 108 9.60 -24.60 0.54
N TRP A 109 9.27 -24.77 1.82
CA TRP A 109 8.76 -26.03 2.35
C TRP A 109 7.23 -26.04 2.26
N GLN A 110 6.65 -26.97 1.51
CA GLN A 110 5.20 -27.21 1.45
C GLN A 110 4.85 -28.61 1.98
N ASN A 111 3.73 -28.75 2.70
CA ASN A 111 3.09 -30.03 3.08
C ASN A 111 3.91 -31.04 3.93
N GLY A 112 5.00 -30.66 4.60
CA GLY A 112 5.76 -31.61 5.46
C GLY A 112 5.50 -31.55 6.97
N PRO A 113 6.03 -32.52 7.73
CA PRO A 113 5.89 -32.58 9.19
C PRO A 113 6.53 -31.35 9.85
N LYS A 114 5.86 -30.77 10.84
CA LYS A 114 6.24 -29.49 11.47
C LYS A 114 7.60 -29.50 12.19
N THR A 115 8.23 -30.66 12.39
CA THR A 115 9.27 -30.83 13.43
C THR A 115 10.61 -31.43 12.98
N GLU A 116 10.76 -32.07 11.81
CA GLU A 116 11.99 -32.83 11.49
C GLU A 116 12.39 -32.85 10.00
N GLY A 117 13.68 -32.63 9.70
CA GLY A 117 14.42 -32.89 8.44
C GLY A 117 15.88 -33.30 8.74
N LEU A 118 16.73 -33.75 7.80
CA LEU A 118 18.12 -34.19 8.09
C LEU A 118 19.18 -33.35 7.33
N TRP A 119 20.39 -33.17 7.88
CA TRP A 119 21.49 -32.45 7.22
C TRP A 119 22.31 -33.35 6.27
N PHE A 120 22.85 -32.78 5.19
CA PHE A 120 23.79 -33.45 4.26
C PHE A 120 25.07 -33.99 4.92
N LYS A 121 25.54 -33.38 6.02
CA LYS A 121 26.76 -33.80 6.75
C LYS A 121 26.51 -34.73 7.94
N GLY A 122 25.33 -35.35 8.06
CA GLY A 122 25.09 -36.40 9.04
C GLY A 122 23.66 -36.45 9.60
N PRO A 123 23.37 -37.45 10.45
CA PRO A 123 22.01 -37.86 10.81
C PRO A 123 21.35 -36.96 11.87
N LYS A 124 21.59 -35.65 11.83
CA LYS A 124 21.00 -34.72 12.81
C LYS A 124 19.67 -34.17 12.29
N ALA A 125 18.61 -34.46 13.04
CA ALA A 125 17.29 -33.89 12.81
C ALA A 125 17.32 -32.35 12.92
N VAL A 126 16.64 -31.67 12.01
CA VAL A 126 16.58 -30.22 11.82
C VAL A 126 15.13 -29.81 11.99
N THR A 127 14.88 -28.87 12.89
CA THR A 127 13.55 -28.28 13.06
C THR A 127 13.24 -27.32 11.91
N ARG A 128 11.96 -27.09 11.60
CA ARG A 128 11.53 -26.10 10.60
C ARG A 128 12.20 -24.73 10.76
N LYS A 129 12.34 -24.26 12.01
CA LYS A 129 12.99 -22.99 12.35
C LYS A 129 14.50 -22.99 12.01
N GLN A 130 15.19 -24.10 12.21
CA GLN A 130 16.60 -24.25 11.85
C GLN A 130 16.79 -24.37 10.33
N PHE A 131 15.84 -25.00 9.65
CA PHE A 131 15.79 -25.04 8.18
C PHE A 131 15.56 -23.63 7.60
N GLU A 132 14.54 -22.90 8.06
CA GLU A 132 14.25 -21.53 7.63
C GLU A 132 15.44 -20.60 7.90
N ALA A 133 16.12 -20.72 9.05
CA ALA A 133 17.32 -19.94 9.37
C ALA A 133 18.59 -20.34 8.60
N ALA A 134 18.62 -21.52 7.99
CA ALA A 134 19.71 -21.97 7.13
C ALA A 134 19.45 -21.62 5.67
N ALA A 135 18.20 -21.79 5.21
CA ALA A 135 17.72 -21.33 3.93
C ALA A 135 17.90 -19.81 3.79
N SER A 136 17.59 -19.02 4.83
CA SER A 136 17.78 -17.57 4.82
C SER A 136 19.24 -17.13 4.69
N LYS A 137 20.21 -17.96 5.10
CA LYS A 137 21.66 -17.70 4.90
C LYS A 137 22.13 -18.04 3.49
N LEU A 138 21.37 -18.87 2.78
CA LEU A 138 21.60 -19.26 1.40
C LEU A 138 20.75 -18.43 0.42
N ASP A 139 19.95 -17.50 0.93
CA ASP A 139 18.92 -16.78 0.18
C ASP A 139 19.47 -15.45 -0.38
N PRO A 140 19.69 -15.32 -1.69
CA PRO A 140 20.03 -14.03 -2.30
C PRO A 140 18.87 -13.04 -2.25
N LEU A 141 17.63 -13.49 -1.98
CA LEU A 141 16.50 -12.60 -1.70
C LEU A 141 16.67 -11.88 -0.36
N GLU A 142 17.35 -12.50 0.62
CA GLU A 142 17.74 -11.82 1.87
C GLU A 142 18.75 -10.71 1.56
N GLY A 143 19.69 -10.94 0.64
CA GLY A 143 20.60 -9.91 0.13
C GLY A 143 19.84 -8.77 -0.56
N LEU A 144 18.93 -9.07 -1.48
CA LEU A 144 18.08 -8.06 -2.13
C LEU A 144 17.20 -7.30 -1.12
N HIS A 145 16.66 -8.01 -0.13
CA HIS A 145 15.88 -7.43 0.95
C HIS A 145 16.71 -6.50 1.82
N GLN A 146 17.94 -6.88 2.16
CA GLN A 146 18.87 -6.03 2.88
C GLN A 146 19.23 -4.78 2.08
N LEU A 147 19.41 -4.88 0.76
CA LEU A 147 19.62 -3.72 -0.10
C LEU A 147 18.39 -2.79 -0.10
N VAL A 148 17.17 -3.34 -0.18
CA VAL A 148 15.93 -2.55 -0.14
C VAL A 148 15.71 -1.90 1.22
N GLU A 149 15.87 -2.63 2.33
CA GLU A 149 15.75 -2.11 3.69
C GLU A 149 16.85 -1.09 4.02
N GLY A 150 18.06 -1.35 3.53
CA GLY A 150 19.22 -0.46 3.62
C GLY A 150 19.16 0.74 2.67
N GLN A 151 18.14 0.82 1.81
CA GLN A 151 17.96 1.88 0.80
C GLN A 151 19.15 2.01 -0.17
N GLN A 152 19.87 0.90 -0.41
CA GLN A 152 21.00 0.81 -1.34
C GLN A 152 20.49 0.54 -2.76
N TYR A 153 19.72 1.49 -3.30
CA TYR A 153 19.06 1.31 -4.59
C TYR A 153 20.02 1.24 -5.77
N ASP A 154 21.17 1.93 -5.70
CA ASP A 154 22.19 1.89 -6.76
C ASP A 154 22.72 0.47 -6.99
N GLU A 155 23.08 -0.24 -5.92
CA GLU A 155 23.56 -1.63 -6.00
C GLU A 155 22.47 -2.57 -6.55
N LEU A 156 21.21 -2.35 -6.17
CA LEU A 156 20.08 -3.10 -6.68
C LEU A 156 19.86 -2.84 -8.19
N LEU A 157 20.01 -1.60 -8.65
CA LEU A 157 19.89 -1.26 -10.05
C LEU A 157 21.07 -1.80 -10.88
N ASP A 158 22.27 -1.87 -10.31
CA ASP A 158 23.40 -2.54 -10.94
C ASP A 158 23.13 -4.04 -11.14
N LEU A 159 22.49 -4.69 -10.17
CA LEU A 159 22.07 -6.08 -10.32
C LEU A 159 21.08 -6.28 -11.48
N VAL A 160 20.13 -5.36 -11.64
CA VAL A 160 19.15 -5.40 -12.75
C VAL A 160 19.82 -5.12 -14.10
N ARG A 161 20.62 -4.06 -14.20
CA ARG A 161 21.19 -3.60 -15.48
C ARG A 161 22.35 -4.45 -15.96
N HIS A 162 23.24 -4.87 -15.06
CA HIS A 162 24.52 -5.48 -15.42
C HIS A 162 24.62 -6.96 -15.07
N HIS A 163 23.81 -7.45 -14.12
CA HIS A 163 23.86 -8.83 -13.65
C HIS A 163 22.61 -9.67 -13.98
N GLY A 164 21.68 -9.12 -14.78
CA GLY A 164 20.55 -9.85 -15.34
C GLY A 164 19.48 -10.22 -14.31
N LEU A 165 19.39 -9.51 -13.18
CA LEU A 165 18.26 -9.66 -12.26
C LEU A 165 16.97 -9.22 -12.97
N ASP A 166 15.98 -10.10 -13.03
CA ASP A 166 14.67 -9.76 -13.58
C ASP A 166 14.03 -8.64 -12.73
N PRO A 167 13.69 -7.48 -13.30
CA PRO A 167 13.06 -6.40 -12.56
C PRO A 167 11.67 -6.75 -11.99
N ASN A 168 11.05 -7.85 -12.46
CA ASN A 168 9.81 -8.42 -11.94
C ASN A 168 10.00 -9.46 -10.83
N THR A 169 11.25 -9.61 -10.37
CA THR A 169 11.61 -10.48 -9.24
C THR A 169 10.67 -10.26 -8.05
N VAL A 170 10.13 -11.36 -7.53
CA VAL A 170 9.28 -11.38 -6.35
C VAL A 170 10.11 -11.71 -5.12
N VAL A 171 10.22 -10.76 -4.19
CA VAL A 171 10.96 -10.85 -2.93
C VAL A 171 9.96 -11.00 -1.78
N TYR A 172 10.00 -12.13 -1.05
CA TYR A 172 9.03 -12.48 0.01
C TYR A 172 7.55 -12.33 -0.40
N GLY A 173 7.21 -12.73 -1.62
CA GLY A 173 5.83 -12.67 -2.13
C GLY A 173 5.41 -11.30 -2.65
N GLN A 174 6.32 -10.33 -2.74
CA GLN A 174 6.06 -9.00 -3.31
C GLN A 174 6.99 -8.71 -4.50
N PRO A 175 6.48 -8.24 -5.65
CA PRO A 175 7.32 -7.75 -6.74
C PRO A 175 8.24 -6.62 -6.26
N LEU A 176 9.41 -6.50 -6.88
CA LEU A 176 10.45 -5.56 -6.43
C LEU A 176 9.95 -4.11 -6.33
N ILE A 177 9.17 -3.64 -7.31
CA ILE A 177 8.51 -2.32 -7.27
C ILE A 177 7.62 -2.18 -6.03
N VAL A 178 6.79 -3.18 -5.73
CA VAL A 178 5.91 -3.16 -4.55
C VAL A 178 6.75 -3.11 -3.28
N ARG A 179 7.82 -3.90 -3.20
CA ARG A 179 8.66 -3.95 -2.01
C ARG A 179 9.35 -2.62 -1.74
N LEU A 180 9.82 -1.93 -2.79
CA LEU A 180 10.41 -0.59 -2.70
C LEU A 180 9.40 0.44 -2.16
N LEU A 181 8.17 0.41 -2.64
CA LEU A 181 7.11 1.33 -2.20
C LEU A 181 6.62 1.00 -0.79
N ALA A 182 6.40 -0.29 -0.48
CA ALA A 182 5.95 -0.76 0.82
C ALA A 182 6.94 -0.44 1.96
N ALA A 183 8.24 -0.51 1.68
CA ALA A 183 9.28 -0.12 2.63
C ALA A 183 9.19 1.35 3.08
N GLN A 184 8.51 2.19 2.29
CA GLN A 184 8.35 3.62 2.56
C GLN A 184 6.91 4.02 2.92
N ALA A 185 5.90 3.23 2.54
CA ALA A 185 4.48 3.52 2.75
C ALA A 185 4.09 3.71 4.23
N GLY A 186 4.86 3.18 5.19
CA GLY A 186 4.65 3.37 6.63
C GLY A 186 5.46 4.52 7.27
N LYS A 187 6.34 5.20 6.52
CA LYS A 187 7.20 6.26 7.07
C LYS A 187 6.56 7.63 6.89
N ALA A 188 6.54 8.41 7.96
CA ALA A 188 5.99 9.77 8.00
C ALA A 188 6.67 10.75 7.02
N SER A 189 7.83 10.41 6.43
CA SER A 189 8.49 11.25 5.44
C SER A 189 7.71 11.32 4.12
N GLY A 190 6.95 10.28 3.77
CA GLY A 190 6.26 10.19 2.48
C GLY A 190 7.18 10.32 1.26
N VAL A 191 8.49 10.07 1.41
CA VAL A 191 9.46 10.12 0.31
C VAL A 191 9.55 8.72 -0.28
N LEU A 192 9.22 8.61 -1.57
CA LEU A 192 9.30 7.37 -2.31
C LEU A 192 10.68 7.22 -2.96
N PRO A 193 11.12 5.99 -3.27
CA PRO A 193 12.36 5.75 -4.00
C PRO A 193 12.13 5.95 -5.50
N THR A 194 11.75 7.17 -5.88
CA THR A 194 11.25 7.54 -7.21
C THR A 194 12.19 7.10 -8.33
N ASP A 195 13.45 7.51 -8.25
CA ASP A 195 14.46 7.21 -9.28
C ASP A 195 14.69 5.71 -9.44
N ALA A 196 14.65 4.96 -8.34
CA ALA A 196 14.80 3.51 -8.36
C ALA A 196 13.63 2.82 -9.05
N VAL A 197 12.40 3.25 -8.74
CA VAL A 197 11.20 2.69 -9.38
C VAL A 197 11.17 3.05 -10.87
N ILE A 198 11.49 4.29 -11.24
CA ILE A 198 11.61 4.71 -12.65
C ILE A 198 12.65 3.85 -13.39
N ALA A 199 13.79 3.60 -12.76
CA ALA A 199 14.84 2.77 -13.35
C ALA A 199 14.41 1.30 -13.51
N LEU A 200 13.61 0.75 -12.59
CA LEU A 200 13.04 -0.59 -12.73
C LEU A 200 12.00 -0.66 -13.85
N LEU A 201 11.12 0.34 -13.97
CA LEU A 201 10.16 0.44 -15.07
C LEU A 201 10.89 0.49 -16.42
N ALA A 202 11.93 1.30 -16.54
CA ALA A 202 12.78 1.38 -17.73
C ALA A 202 13.51 0.05 -18.04
N ALA A 203 13.76 -0.79 -17.03
CA ALA A 203 14.33 -2.12 -17.20
C ALA A 203 13.30 -3.19 -17.59
N GLY A 204 11.99 -2.87 -17.62
CA GLY A 204 10.92 -3.79 -17.97
C GLY A 204 10.14 -4.35 -16.77
N ALA A 205 10.20 -3.71 -15.60
CA ALA A 205 9.28 -4.02 -14.51
C ALA A 205 7.83 -3.74 -14.92
N SER A 206 6.92 -4.64 -14.53
CA SER A 206 5.48 -4.47 -14.67
C SER A 206 5.02 -3.37 -13.70
N PRO A 207 4.35 -2.32 -14.21
CA PRO A 207 3.86 -1.25 -13.35
C PRO A 207 2.59 -1.65 -12.58
N GLU A 208 1.87 -2.68 -13.04
CA GLU A 208 0.77 -3.30 -12.32
C GLU A 208 1.25 -4.65 -11.75
N PRO A 209 1.43 -4.77 -10.42
CA PRO A 209 2.03 -5.96 -9.80
C PRO A 209 1.01 -7.07 -9.51
N LEU A 210 -0.30 -6.78 -9.59
CA LEU A 210 -1.37 -7.76 -9.35
C LEU A 210 -1.24 -9.05 -10.19
N PRO A 211 -0.93 -9.00 -11.50
CA PRO A 211 -0.71 -10.20 -12.31
C PRO A 211 0.52 -11.03 -11.90
N LEU A 212 1.50 -10.41 -11.22
CA LEU A 212 2.74 -11.07 -10.81
C LEU A 212 2.61 -11.87 -9.51
N VAL A 213 1.54 -11.64 -8.73
CA VAL A 213 1.29 -12.34 -7.47
C VAL A 213 0.13 -13.30 -7.63
N THR A 214 0.42 -14.53 -8.05
CA THR A 214 -0.60 -15.59 -8.25
C THR A 214 -1.20 -16.12 -6.95
N ARG A 215 -0.57 -15.83 -5.79
CA ARG A 215 -1.06 -16.17 -4.44
C ARG A 215 -0.62 -15.12 -3.42
N MET A 216 -1.54 -14.23 -3.04
CA MET A 216 -1.34 -13.36 -1.88
C MET A 216 -1.54 -14.18 -0.58
N PRO A 217 -0.59 -14.19 0.37
CA PRO A 217 -0.92 -14.58 1.74
C PRO A 217 -2.01 -13.62 2.26
N SER A 218 -2.95 -14.12 3.08
CA SER A 218 -4.19 -13.44 3.45
C SER A 218 -4.05 -12.12 4.25
N TYR A 219 -2.84 -11.61 4.41
CA TYR A 219 -2.50 -10.46 5.26
C TYR A 219 -1.59 -9.44 4.57
N THR A 220 -1.23 -9.62 3.29
CA THR A 220 -0.51 -8.59 2.51
C THR A 220 -1.50 -7.83 1.65
N LEU A 221 -1.78 -6.57 1.99
CA LEU A 221 -2.57 -5.67 1.15
C LEU A 221 -1.85 -5.47 -0.20
N PRO A 222 -2.56 -5.48 -1.34
CA PRO A 222 -1.96 -5.13 -2.62
C PRO A 222 -1.52 -3.67 -2.58
N VAL A 223 -0.24 -3.43 -2.84
CA VAL A 223 0.29 -2.07 -2.96
C VAL A 223 0.15 -1.66 -4.42
N PHE A 224 -0.60 -0.59 -4.66
CA PHE A 224 -0.85 -0.06 -5.99
C PHE A 224 0.10 1.11 -6.29
N PRO A 225 1.05 0.97 -7.24
CA PRO A 225 2.12 1.95 -7.41
C PRO A 225 1.64 3.37 -7.70
N LEU A 226 0.61 3.52 -8.55
CA LEU A 226 0.06 4.82 -8.90
C LEU A 226 -0.59 5.49 -7.70
N HIS A 227 -1.33 4.74 -6.88
CA HIS A 227 -1.96 5.23 -5.66
C HIS A 227 -0.94 5.64 -4.62
N CYS A 228 0.16 4.89 -4.46
CA CYS A 228 1.28 5.30 -3.59
C CYS A 228 1.91 6.61 -4.06
N ALA A 229 2.19 6.75 -5.36
CA ALA A 229 2.74 7.96 -5.94
C ALA A 229 1.80 9.16 -5.76
N ALA A 230 0.51 8.95 -5.98
CA ALA A 230 -0.54 9.94 -5.80
C ALA A 230 -0.69 10.37 -4.34
N HIS A 231 -0.72 9.42 -3.40
CA HIS A 231 -0.74 9.69 -1.97
C HIS A 231 0.48 10.54 -1.56
N ALA A 232 1.66 10.25 -2.12
CA ALA A 232 2.89 10.98 -1.85
C ALA A 232 3.03 12.33 -2.59
N PHE A 233 2.12 12.66 -3.52
CA PHE A 233 2.21 13.79 -4.45
C PHE A 233 3.44 13.75 -5.36
N ASP A 234 3.94 12.56 -5.67
CA ASP A 234 5.12 12.35 -6.49
C ASP A 234 4.77 12.37 -7.98
N VAL A 235 4.67 13.57 -8.55
CA VAL A 235 4.35 13.79 -9.96
C VAL A 235 5.32 13.08 -10.92
N PRO A 236 6.65 13.13 -10.72
CA PRO A 236 7.59 12.36 -11.54
C PRO A 236 7.29 10.85 -11.56
N LEU A 237 6.99 10.25 -10.40
CA LEU A 237 6.67 8.83 -10.36
C LEU A 237 5.31 8.52 -11.01
N MET A 238 4.29 9.36 -10.77
CA MET A 238 3.00 9.23 -11.45
C MET A 238 3.19 9.28 -12.98
N GLN A 239 4.03 10.19 -13.46
CA GLN A 239 4.35 10.29 -14.88
C GLN A 239 4.93 8.99 -15.44
N ALA A 240 5.98 8.48 -14.80
CA ALA A 240 6.63 7.26 -15.27
C ALA A 240 5.70 6.04 -15.26
N LEU A 241 4.79 5.95 -14.28
CA LEU A 241 3.80 4.87 -14.21
C LEU A 241 2.76 4.96 -15.33
N LEU A 242 2.25 6.16 -15.63
CA LEU A 242 1.32 6.37 -16.74
C LEU A 242 2.02 6.12 -18.09
N ASP A 243 3.27 6.55 -18.24
CA ASP A 243 4.09 6.29 -19.44
C ASP A 243 4.37 4.78 -19.61
N ALA A 244 4.42 4.02 -18.52
CA ALA A 244 4.51 2.56 -18.51
C ALA A 244 3.17 1.85 -18.81
N GLY A 245 2.08 2.60 -19.01
CA GLY A 245 0.78 2.08 -19.44
C GLY A 245 -0.23 1.81 -18.32
N VAL A 246 0.02 2.29 -17.10
CA VAL A 246 -0.99 2.22 -16.02
C VAL A 246 -2.17 3.11 -16.39
N ASP A 247 -3.40 2.60 -16.23
CA ASP A 247 -4.61 3.40 -16.39
C ASP A 247 -4.66 4.48 -15.30
N VAL A 248 -4.80 5.75 -15.70
CA VAL A 248 -4.97 6.88 -14.78
C VAL A 248 -6.19 6.71 -13.87
N ASN A 249 -7.19 5.93 -14.31
CA ASN A 249 -8.41 5.62 -13.57
C ASN A 249 -8.37 4.24 -12.91
N ALA A 250 -7.20 3.58 -12.85
CA ALA A 250 -7.05 2.34 -12.12
C ALA A 250 -7.53 2.50 -10.66
N VAL A 251 -8.22 1.49 -10.17
CA VAL A 251 -8.76 1.44 -8.81
C VAL A 251 -7.95 0.49 -7.95
N ASP A 252 -7.80 0.83 -6.67
CA ASP A 252 -7.25 -0.07 -5.67
C ASP A 252 -8.29 -1.08 -5.17
N ASP A 253 -7.95 -1.84 -4.12
CA ASP A 253 -8.83 -2.80 -3.47
C ASP A 253 -10.02 -2.16 -2.74
N GLU A 254 -9.95 -0.86 -2.44
CA GLU A 254 -11.04 -0.06 -1.91
C GLU A 254 -11.87 0.63 -3.01
N GLY A 255 -11.60 0.31 -4.28
CA GLY A 255 -12.23 0.95 -5.43
C GLY A 255 -11.79 2.41 -5.65
N GLN A 256 -10.80 2.89 -4.91
CA GLN A 256 -10.34 4.28 -4.94
C GLN A 256 -9.39 4.48 -6.11
N THR A 257 -9.50 5.62 -6.78
CA THR A 257 -8.56 6.03 -7.85
C THR A 257 -7.38 6.82 -7.28
N ALA A 258 -6.35 7.03 -8.09
CA ALA A 258 -5.23 7.92 -7.76
C ALA A 258 -5.71 9.31 -7.28
N LEU A 259 -6.78 9.85 -7.87
CA LEU A 259 -7.31 11.16 -7.51
C LEU A 259 -7.94 11.18 -6.10
N HIS A 260 -8.54 10.07 -5.65
CA HIS A 260 -9.01 9.94 -4.27
C HIS A 260 -7.85 10.00 -3.27
N HIS A 261 -6.75 9.29 -3.58
CA HIS A 261 -5.54 9.31 -2.76
C HIS A 261 -4.87 10.69 -2.71
N VAL A 262 -4.92 11.47 -3.79
CA VAL A 262 -4.46 12.87 -3.75
C VAL A 262 -5.34 13.71 -2.83
N ALA A 263 -6.66 13.57 -2.92
CA ALA A 263 -7.60 14.34 -2.13
C ALA A 263 -7.51 14.03 -0.62
N GLY A 264 -7.33 12.76 -0.25
CA GLY A 264 -7.19 12.35 1.16
C GLY A 264 -5.76 12.42 1.72
N GLY A 265 -4.73 12.33 0.88
CA GLY A 265 -3.34 12.13 1.30
C GLY A 265 -2.71 13.31 2.06
N SER A 266 -3.18 14.54 1.83
CA SER A 266 -2.55 15.74 2.41
C SER A 266 -2.79 15.85 3.92
N HIS A 267 -3.91 15.29 4.40
CA HIS A 267 -4.26 15.24 5.81
C HIS A 267 -3.31 14.30 6.59
N TYR A 268 -2.89 13.19 5.96
CA TYR A 268 -2.06 12.18 6.61
C TYR A 268 -0.56 12.51 6.55
N LEU A 269 -0.10 13.15 5.47
CA LEU A 269 1.34 13.37 5.26
C LEU A 269 1.89 14.71 5.79
N ARG A 270 1.04 15.60 6.34
CA ARG A 270 1.45 16.98 6.74
C ARG A 270 2.26 17.69 5.64
N LYS A 271 1.95 17.40 4.38
CA LYS A 271 2.62 17.99 3.20
C LYS A 271 1.87 19.22 2.74
N ASP A 272 2.56 20.08 1.99
CA ASP A 272 2.00 21.31 1.44
C ASP A 272 0.78 21.01 0.55
N ALA A 273 -0.35 21.66 0.85
CA ALA A 273 -1.57 21.55 0.07
C ALA A 273 -1.39 22.02 -1.39
N ALA A 274 -0.40 22.86 -1.67
CA ALA A 274 -0.04 23.26 -3.04
C ALA A 274 0.49 22.08 -3.88
N LEU A 275 1.25 21.15 -3.26
CA LEU A 275 1.72 19.94 -3.96
C LEU A 275 0.55 19.00 -4.28
N ALA A 276 -0.39 18.85 -3.35
CA ALA A 276 -1.61 18.08 -3.58
C ALA A 276 -2.44 18.68 -4.73
N ALA A 277 -2.60 20.01 -4.76
CA ALA A 277 -3.29 20.71 -5.83
C ALA A 277 -2.61 20.52 -7.18
N GLN A 278 -1.27 20.61 -7.24
CA GLN A 278 -0.49 20.35 -8.45
C GLN A 278 -0.66 18.90 -8.93
N ALA A 279 -0.58 17.92 -8.01
CA ALA A 279 -0.78 16.51 -8.32
C ALA A 279 -2.20 16.24 -8.84
N ALA A 280 -3.23 16.82 -8.22
CA ALA A 280 -4.61 16.70 -8.66
C ALA A 280 -4.80 17.29 -10.06
N GLN A 281 -4.30 18.51 -10.29
CA GLN A 281 -4.35 19.16 -11.60
C GLN A 281 -3.67 18.31 -12.68
N TRP A 282 -2.48 17.78 -12.38
CA TRP A 282 -1.71 16.98 -13.32
C TRP A 282 -2.43 15.67 -13.70
N LEU A 283 -3.12 15.01 -12.76
CA LEU A 283 -3.93 13.82 -13.02
C LEU A 283 -5.17 14.15 -13.86
N LEU A 284 -5.86 15.26 -13.56
CA LEU A 284 -7.03 15.72 -14.31
C LEU A 284 -6.68 16.06 -15.76
N GLU A 285 -5.53 16.71 -15.99
CA GLU A 285 -5.00 17.01 -17.32
C GLU A 285 -4.70 15.74 -18.15
N ARG A 286 -4.54 14.59 -17.49
CA ARG A 286 -4.33 13.26 -18.10
C ARG A 286 -5.59 12.42 -18.21
N GLY A 287 -6.76 12.99 -17.92
CA GLY A 287 -8.04 12.30 -18.07
C GLY A 287 -8.45 11.49 -16.85
N ALA A 288 -7.93 11.80 -15.65
CA ALA A 288 -8.48 11.28 -14.41
C ALA A 288 -9.95 11.69 -14.28
N GLN A 289 -10.81 10.73 -13.92
CA GLN A 289 -12.23 10.94 -13.71
C GLN A 289 -12.45 11.70 -12.40
N VAL A 290 -12.78 12.99 -12.52
CA VAL A 290 -13.00 13.90 -11.39
C VAL A 290 -14.11 13.43 -10.42
N ASN A 291 -15.09 12.67 -10.92
CA ASN A 291 -16.23 12.15 -10.17
C ASN A 291 -16.24 10.61 -10.12
N ALA A 292 -15.07 9.95 -10.25
CA ALA A 292 -14.99 8.51 -10.03
C ALA A 292 -15.53 8.16 -8.63
N LEU A 293 -16.11 6.98 -8.48
CA LEU A 293 -16.69 6.55 -7.20
C LEU A 293 -15.84 5.43 -6.60
N GLY A 294 -15.41 5.61 -5.36
CA GLY A 294 -14.81 4.54 -4.55
C GLY A 294 -15.79 3.42 -4.27
N ALA A 295 -15.36 2.31 -3.64
CA ALA A 295 -16.26 1.21 -3.29
C ALA A 295 -17.39 1.62 -2.34
N GLN A 296 -17.18 2.67 -1.54
CA GLN A 296 -18.20 3.24 -0.67
C GLN A 296 -19.16 4.20 -1.38
N GLY A 297 -18.90 4.53 -2.65
CA GLY A 297 -19.70 5.48 -3.44
C GLY A 297 -19.34 6.95 -3.21
N SER A 298 -18.22 7.25 -2.55
CA SER A 298 -17.72 8.62 -2.40
C SER A 298 -16.94 9.06 -3.65
N SER A 299 -17.04 10.35 -3.99
CA SER A 299 -16.20 11.01 -5.00
C SER A 299 -14.88 11.52 -4.40
N PRO A 300 -13.81 11.79 -5.18
CA PRO A 300 -12.57 12.39 -4.67
C PRO A 300 -12.80 13.70 -3.90
N LEU A 301 -13.79 14.51 -4.33
CA LEU A 301 -14.15 15.76 -3.65
C LEU A 301 -14.68 15.54 -2.22
N ALA A 302 -15.11 14.34 -1.86
CA ALA A 302 -15.59 13.99 -0.53
C ALA A 302 -14.46 13.53 0.43
N GLU A 303 -13.26 13.23 -0.08
CA GLU A 303 -12.16 12.61 0.69
C GLU A 303 -11.22 13.62 1.38
N GLY A 304 -11.31 14.92 1.04
CA GLY A 304 -10.31 15.93 1.44
C GLY A 304 -10.88 17.26 1.96
N PRO A 305 -10.39 17.78 3.10
CA PRO A 305 -10.82 19.07 3.66
C PRO A 305 -10.08 20.28 3.06
N HIS A 306 -9.02 20.09 2.26
CA HIS A 306 -8.21 21.21 1.78
C HIS A 306 -8.91 21.97 0.65
N GLN A 307 -9.31 23.20 0.95
CA GLN A 307 -9.99 24.08 0.01
C GLN A 307 -9.28 24.19 -1.34
N VAL A 308 -7.94 24.28 -1.37
CA VAL A 308 -7.18 24.40 -2.63
C VAL A 308 -7.39 23.20 -3.56
N VAL A 309 -7.36 21.97 -3.03
CA VAL A 309 -7.59 20.76 -3.84
C VAL A 309 -9.06 20.70 -4.27
N ARG A 310 -9.98 21.07 -3.37
CA ARG A 310 -11.42 21.15 -3.69
C ARG A 310 -11.68 22.13 -4.82
N ASP A 311 -11.05 23.31 -4.80
CA ASP A 311 -11.20 24.34 -5.84
C ASP A 311 -10.72 23.82 -7.20
N VAL A 312 -9.59 23.09 -7.23
CA VAL A 312 -9.10 22.43 -8.45
C VAL A 312 -10.11 21.40 -8.97
N LEU A 313 -10.64 20.54 -8.11
CA LEU A 313 -11.63 19.54 -8.49
C LEU A 313 -12.93 20.19 -9.00
N ILE A 314 -13.45 21.20 -8.31
CA ILE A 314 -14.66 21.95 -8.72
C ILE A 314 -14.45 22.63 -10.07
N ALA A 315 -13.28 23.24 -10.29
CA ALA A 315 -12.94 23.87 -11.57
C ALA A 315 -12.97 22.88 -12.75
N HIS A 316 -12.74 21.59 -12.49
CA HIS A 316 -12.81 20.52 -13.48
C HIS A 316 -14.16 19.78 -13.48
N GLY A 317 -15.20 20.33 -12.85
CA GLY A 317 -16.55 19.74 -12.83
C GLY A 317 -16.79 18.71 -11.72
N GLY A 318 -15.93 18.70 -10.71
CA GLY A 318 -16.10 17.91 -9.50
C GLY A 318 -17.32 18.34 -8.70
N HIS A 319 -18.13 17.38 -8.26
CA HIS A 319 -19.22 17.61 -7.33
C HIS A 319 -19.23 16.53 -6.25
N VAL A 320 -19.77 16.88 -5.08
CA VAL A 320 -19.75 15.98 -3.92
C VAL A 320 -20.77 14.88 -4.17
N VAL A 321 -20.30 13.64 -4.27
CA VAL A 321 -21.14 12.44 -4.21
C VAL A 321 -20.96 11.82 -2.84
N TRP A 322 -22.08 11.68 -2.13
CA TRP A 322 -22.07 11.08 -0.81
C TRP A 322 -22.02 9.55 -0.92
N PRO A 323 -21.26 8.89 -0.04
CA PRO A 323 -21.31 7.44 0.02
C PRO A 323 -22.71 6.97 0.45
N ALA A 324 -23.10 5.77 0.02
CA ALA A 324 -24.46 5.26 0.20
C ALA A 324 -24.88 5.23 1.68
N TYR A 325 -23.98 4.80 2.56
CA TYR A 325 -24.22 4.74 4.00
C TYR A 325 -24.51 6.13 4.60
N ALA A 326 -23.96 7.21 4.04
CA ALA A 326 -24.16 8.54 4.59
C ALA A 326 -25.57 9.08 4.29
N LEU A 327 -26.24 8.54 3.28
CA LEU A 327 -27.64 8.84 2.97
C LEU A 327 -28.61 8.09 3.90
N GLU A 328 -28.16 7.01 4.55
CA GLU A 328 -28.96 6.20 5.47
C GLU A 328 -28.95 6.75 6.92
N TYR A 329 -28.05 7.68 7.20
CA TYR A 329 -27.95 8.32 8.51
C TYR A 329 -29.19 9.14 8.88
N ASP A 330 -29.37 9.37 10.19
CA ASP A 330 -30.37 10.31 10.67
C ASP A 330 -30.01 11.76 10.31
N VAL A 331 -31.00 12.66 10.35
CA VAL A 331 -30.81 14.05 9.88
C VAL A 331 -29.66 14.79 10.58
N PRO A 332 -29.48 14.69 11.92
CA PRO A 332 -28.33 15.31 12.58
C PRO A 332 -26.98 14.80 12.08
N GLN A 333 -26.85 13.48 11.86
CA GLN A 333 -25.63 12.90 11.33
C GLN A 333 -25.43 13.26 9.84
N GLN A 334 -26.49 13.36 9.05
CA GLN A 334 -26.41 13.92 7.70
C GLN A 334 -25.95 15.39 7.72
N GLN A 335 -26.44 16.23 8.63
CA GLN A 335 -25.96 17.61 8.77
C GLN A 335 -24.46 17.66 9.06
N LEU A 336 -23.95 16.76 9.92
CA LEU A 336 -22.50 16.62 10.16
C LEU A 336 -21.74 16.22 8.89
N SER A 337 -22.22 15.22 8.17
CA SER A 337 -21.64 14.80 6.88
C SER A 337 -21.63 15.93 5.86
N ALA A 338 -22.69 16.74 5.76
CA ALA A 338 -22.74 17.88 4.85
C ALA A 338 -21.69 18.94 5.17
N ILE A 339 -21.39 19.15 6.45
CA ILE A 339 -20.30 20.04 6.87
C ILE A 339 -18.94 19.45 6.47
N SER A 340 -18.69 18.18 6.79
CA SER A 340 -17.42 17.50 6.48
C SER A 340 -17.13 17.41 4.99
N TYR A 341 -18.15 17.17 4.17
CA TYR A 341 -18.00 17.13 2.72
C TYR A 341 -18.05 18.52 2.06
N HIS A 342 -18.26 19.58 2.84
CA HIS A 342 -18.54 20.95 2.36
C HIS A 342 -19.63 21.00 1.28
N ASP A 343 -20.70 20.24 1.47
CA ASP A 343 -21.89 20.26 0.61
C ASP A 343 -22.88 21.32 1.14
N HIS A 344 -22.61 22.58 0.78
CA HIS A 344 -23.34 23.75 1.27
C HIS A 344 -24.84 23.71 0.92
N ALA A 345 -25.16 23.31 -0.31
CA ALA A 345 -26.55 23.23 -0.78
C ALA A 345 -27.35 22.20 0.01
N ARG A 346 -26.78 21.02 0.25
CA ARG A 346 -27.44 19.99 1.06
C ARG A 346 -27.53 20.38 2.52
N LEU A 347 -26.50 21.01 3.08
CA LEU A 347 -26.55 21.53 4.45
C LEU A 347 -27.72 22.50 4.64
N ASP A 348 -27.89 23.44 3.71
CA ASP A 348 -29.00 24.40 3.77
C ASP A 348 -30.36 23.72 3.69
N ALA A 349 -30.51 22.73 2.82
CA ALA A 349 -31.74 21.93 2.71
C ALA A 349 -32.04 21.16 4.01
N LEU A 350 -31.02 20.52 4.61
CA LEU A 350 -31.16 19.76 5.85
C LEU A 350 -31.48 20.66 7.06
N LEU A 351 -30.85 21.84 7.14
CA LEU A 351 -31.14 22.81 8.20
C LEU A 351 -32.54 23.42 8.07
N ALA A 352 -33.02 23.62 6.83
CA ALA A 352 -34.38 24.08 6.58
C ALA A 352 -35.43 23.00 6.89
N GLN A 353 -35.11 21.73 6.63
CA GLN A 353 -35.99 20.60 6.93
C GLN A 353 -36.13 20.35 8.43
N ALA A 354 -35.00 20.33 9.16
CA ALA A 354 -34.98 20.05 10.59
C ALA A 354 -33.89 20.91 11.27
N PRO A 355 -34.26 22.06 11.85
CA PRO A 355 -33.30 22.88 12.57
C PRO A 355 -32.76 22.11 13.78
N PRO A 356 -31.43 22.07 14.01
CA PRO A 356 -30.84 21.32 15.10
C PRO A 356 -31.23 21.92 16.45
N ASP A 357 -31.38 21.05 17.45
CA ASP A 357 -31.44 21.50 18.84
C ASP A 357 -30.12 22.13 19.30
N GLU A 358 -30.09 22.67 20.52
CA GLU A 358 -28.91 23.36 21.02
C GLU A 358 -27.68 22.45 21.15
N VAL A 359 -27.86 21.16 21.47
CA VAL A 359 -26.76 20.21 21.64
C VAL A 359 -26.18 19.81 20.28
N CYS A 360 -27.03 19.43 19.34
CA CYS A 360 -26.65 19.13 17.96
C CYS A 360 -26.00 20.35 17.29
N ARG A 361 -26.53 21.56 17.50
CA ARG A 361 -25.94 22.79 16.95
C ARG A 361 -24.51 23.02 17.43
N HIS A 362 -24.22 22.80 18.72
CA HIS A 362 -22.85 22.92 19.22
C HIS A 362 -21.91 21.88 18.60
N LYS A 363 -22.39 20.64 18.39
CA LYS A 363 -21.61 19.61 17.67
C LYS A 363 -21.32 20.03 16.22
N LEU A 364 -22.33 20.56 15.52
CA LEU A 364 -22.18 21.07 14.16
C LEU A 364 -21.22 22.28 14.09
N LEU A 365 -21.29 23.19 15.05
CA LEU A 365 -20.36 24.33 15.15
C LEU A 365 -18.91 23.87 15.38
N GLY A 366 -18.70 22.93 16.29
CA GLY A 366 -17.38 22.34 16.52
C GLY A 366 -16.83 21.70 15.25
N ARG A 367 -17.67 20.97 14.50
CA ARG A 367 -17.29 20.40 13.20
C ARG A 367 -17.02 21.48 12.15
N ALA A 368 -17.87 22.50 12.01
CA ALA A 368 -17.70 23.57 11.04
C ALA A 368 -16.38 24.32 11.23
N VAL A 369 -16.05 24.62 12.49
CA VAL A 369 -14.77 25.23 12.85
C VAL A 369 -13.61 24.27 12.60
N GLY A 370 -13.77 22.99 12.95
CA GLY A 370 -12.79 21.94 12.69
C GLY A 370 -12.47 21.72 11.20
N GLU A 371 -13.43 21.87 10.30
CA GLU A 371 -13.22 21.69 8.86
C GLU A 371 -12.89 23.03 8.14
N GLY A 372 -12.88 24.16 8.84
CA GLY A 372 -12.73 25.46 8.20
C GLY A 372 -13.93 25.86 7.32
N ASN A 373 -15.11 25.31 7.59
CA ASN A 373 -16.32 25.51 6.79
C ASN A 373 -17.07 26.80 7.21
N HIS A 374 -16.68 27.93 6.60
CA HIS A 374 -17.27 29.25 6.88
C HIS A 374 -18.77 29.32 6.57
N HIS A 375 -19.24 28.65 5.52
CA HIS A 375 -20.67 28.61 5.18
C HIS A 375 -21.47 27.96 6.32
N ALA A 376 -21.05 26.79 6.81
CA ALA A 376 -21.71 26.14 7.93
C ALA A 376 -21.70 27.01 9.20
N LEU A 377 -20.59 27.73 9.45
CA LEU A 377 -20.50 28.68 10.55
C LEU A 377 -21.54 29.80 10.41
N ASP A 378 -21.68 30.41 9.23
CA ASP A 378 -22.68 31.45 8.95
C ASP A 378 -24.11 30.99 9.23
N ARG A 379 -24.44 29.74 8.87
CA ARG A 379 -25.79 29.19 9.06
C ARG A 379 -26.12 28.86 10.50
N LEU A 380 -25.11 28.56 11.33
CA LEU A 380 -25.28 28.04 12.68
C LEU A 380 -25.01 29.08 13.79
N TRP A 381 -24.24 30.13 13.47
CA TRP A 381 -23.88 31.21 14.39
C TRP A 381 -25.10 32.05 14.80
N ARG A 382 -25.20 32.36 16.08
CA ARG A 382 -26.27 33.17 16.68
C ARG A 382 -25.67 34.44 17.31
N PRO A 383 -26.44 35.53 17.46
CA PRO A 383 -25.96 36.79 18.05
C PRO A 383 -25.36 36.67 19.46
N GLY A 384 -25.75 35.65 20.22
CA GLY A 384 -25.22 35.39 21.57
C GLY A 384 -24.07 34.39 21.62
N ASP A 385 -23.56 33.93 20.48
CA ASP A 385 -22.41 33.02 20.42
C ASP A 385 -21.08 33.79 20.53
N HIS A 386 -20.06 33.09 21.01
CA HIS A 386 -18.72 33.64 21.15
C HIS A 386 -17.66 32.58 20.83
N ALA A 387 -16.55 32.98 20.25
CA ALA A 387 -15.41 32.11 19.91
C ALA A 387 -14.86 31.30 21.11
N LEU A 388 -15.09 31.78 22.33
CA LEU A 388 -14.59 31.19 23.57
C LEU A 388 -15.71 30.52 24.36
N MET A 389 -16.87 30.28 23.74
CA MET A 389 -17.95 29.54 24.36
C MET A 389 -17.62 28.05 24.47
N TYR A 390 -18.29 27.39 25.41
CA TYR A 390 -18.19 25.94 25.56
C TYR A 390 -19.04 25.21 24.53
N LEU A 391 -18.44 24.20 23.92
CA LEU A 391 -19.20 23.17 23.22
C LEU A 391 -19.83 22.25 24.25
N LYS A 392 -21.16 22.16 24.26
CA LYS A 392 -21.90 21.18 25.07
C LYS A 392 -21.78 19.79 24.43
N ASP A 393 -20.65 19.12 24.60
CA ASP A 393 -20.53 17.68 24.33
C ASP A 393 -20.46 16.90 25.64
N GLU A 394 -21.06 15.70 25.68
CA GLU A 394 -21.17 14.91 26.91
C GLU A 394 -19.82 14.44 27.47
N SER A 395 -18.74 14.56 26.69
CA SER A 395 -17.44 13.99 27.01
C SER A 395 -16.29 14.99 27.15
N ARG A 396 -16.40 16.22 26.61
CA ARG A 396 -15.28 17.17 26.52
C ARG A 396 -15.70 18.62 26.76
N ARG A 397 -15.08 19.28 27.75
CA ARG A 397 -15.17 20.72 27.97
C ARG A 397 -14.11 21.45 27.15
N GLU A 398 -14.33 21.54 25.84
CA GLU A 398 -13.46 22.28 24.92
C GLU A 398 -14.11 23.62 24.54
N LEU A 399 -13.28 24.65 24.35
CA LEU A 399 -13.73 25.93 23.79
C LEU A 399 -13.87 25.79 22.28
N LEU A 400 -14.81 26.50 21.67
CA LEU A 400 -14.97 26.46 20.21
C LEU A 400 -13.67 26.81 19.46
N ALA A 401 -12.95 27.87 19.88
CA ALA A 401 -11.67 28.25 19.28
C ALA A 401 -10.55 27.21 19.47
N GLN A 402 -10.67 26.31 20.45
CA GLN A 402 -9.66 25.28 20.72
C GLN A 402 -9.49 24.33 19.54
N SER A 403 -10.59 24.02 18.84
CA SER A 403 -10.59 23.16 17.65
C SER A 403 -9.70 23.70 16.52
N ILE A 404 -9.52 25.02 16.42
CA ILE A 404 -8.62 25.64 15.42
C ILE A 404 -7.17 25.57 15.88
N THR A 405 -6.93 25.82 17.17
CA THR A 405 -5.56 25.87 17.72
C THR A 405 -4.83 24.53 17.72
N GLN A 406 -5.58 23.43 17.62
CA GLN A 406 -5.02 22.08 17.56
C GLN A 406 -4.73 21.60 16.12
N GLN A 407 -5.09 22.38 15.11
CA GLN A 407 -4.83 22.03 13.71
C GLN A 407 -3.40 22.34 13.31
N VAL A 408 -2.81 21.43 12.54
CA VAL A 408 -1.51 21.65 11.89
C VAL A 408 -1.68 22.82 10.90
N GLY A 409 -0.93 23.89 11.09
CA GLY A 409 -0.99 25.07 10.23
C GLY A 409 -2.07 26.09 10.58
N MET A 410 -2.73 25.98 11.75
CA MET A 410 -3.68 26.94 12.36
C MET A 410 -4.45 27.84 11.38
N ASN A 411 -5.76 27.62 11.21
CA ASN A 411 -6.59 28.46 10.34
C ASN A 411 -6.82 29.87 10.94
N VAL A 412 -5.83 30.76 10.77
CA VAL A 412 -5.84 32.15 11.26
C VAL A 412 -7.02 32.94 10.71
N ALA A 413 -7.41 32.66 9.46
CA ALA A 413 -8.59 33.29 8.84
C ALA A 413 -9.87 32.91 9.61
N MET A 414 -10.07 31.63 9.93
CA MET A 414 -11.19 31.17 10.74
C MET A 414 -11.16 31.72 12.17
N LEU A 415 -9.98 31.82 12.80
CA LEU A 415 -9.85 32.44 14.12
C LEU A 415 -10.21 33.93 14.10
N ARG A 416 -9.79 34.66 13.08
CA ARG A 416 -10.13 36.07 12.89
C ARG A 416 -11.62 36.24 12.66
N ASP A 417 -12.20 35.42 11.79
CA ASP A 417 -13.64 35.41 11.50
C ASP A 417 -14.46 35.17 12.77
N LEU A 418 -14.08 34.18 13.59
CA LEU A 418 -14.72 33.94 14.89
C LEU A 418 -14.57 35.12 15.86
N ALA A 419 -13.41 35.77 15.90
CA ALA A 419 -13.18 36.92 16.76
C ALA A 419 -14.03 38.13 16.34
N GLU A 420 -14.14 38.40 15.04
CA GLU A 420 -14.95 39.49 14.49
C GLU A 420 -16.45 39.28 14.73
N ARG A 421 -16.91 38.03 14.71
CA ARG A 421 -18.32 37.66 14.99
C ARG A 421 -18.67 37.68 16.48
N SER A 422 -17.68 37.61 17.36
CA SER A 422 -17.90 37.52 18.80
C SER A 422 -18.21 38.89 19.39
N ALA A 423 -19.46 39.11 19.76
CA ALA A 423 -19.87 40.36 20.39
C ALA A 423 -19.28 40.44 21.82
N PRO A 424 -18.74 41.60 22.27
CA PRO A 424 -18.11 41.73 23.59
C PRO A 424 -19.05 41.42 24.76
N ASP A 425 -20.34 41.62 24.55
CA ASP A 425 -21.44 41.37 25.49
C ASP A 425 -21.88 39.89 25.53
N ALA A 426 -21.52 39.08 24.52
CA ALA A 426 -21.75 37.64 24.49
C ALA A 426 -20.63 36.82 25.18
N PHE A 427 -19.73 37.50 25.90
CA PHE A 427 -18.57 36.85 26.51
C PHE A 427 -18.98 35.82 27.59
N PRO A 428 -18.48 34.57 27.54
CA PRO A 428 -18.89 33.52 28.47
C PRO A 428 -18.37 33.77 29.90
N PRO A 429 -19.05 33.24 30.93
CA PRO A 429 -18.64 33.41 32.32
C PRO A 429 -17.22 32.86 32.58
N ARG A 430 -16.37 33.68 33.21
CA ARG A 430 -14.94 33.39 33.47
C ARG A 430 -14.75 32.47 34.69
N ASP A 431 -15.34 31.29 34.65
CA ASP A 431 -15.15 30.30 35.72
C ASP A 431 -13.77 29.63 35.64
N ALA A 432 -13.45 28.81 36.66
CA ALA A 432 -12.14 28.15 36.74
C ALA A 432 -11.91 27.17 35.56
N ALA A 433 -12.96 26.52 35.08
CA ALA A 433 -12.87 25.63 33.92
C ALA A 433 -12.54 26.44 32.66
N TRP A 434 -13.09 27.64 32.53
CA TRP A 434 -12.93 28.49 31.37
C TRP A 434 -11.51 29.02 31.30
N LEU A 435 -10.98 29.48 32.44
CA LEU A 435 -9.59 29.92 32.55
C LEU A 435 -8.60 28.80 32.20
N LEU A 436 -8.87 27.56 32.61
CA LEU A 436 -8.03 26.41 32.27
C LEU A 436 -8.04 26.12 30.77
N ALA A 437 -9.22 26.14 30.14
CA ALA A 437 -9.35 25.88 28.72
C ALA A 437 -8.76 27.02 27.86
N ALA A 438 -8.92 28.28 28.29
CA ALA A 438 -8.30 29.44 27.66
C ALA A 438 -6.77 29.38 27.76
N ASN A 439 -6.23 29.01 28.93
CA ASN A 439 -4.79 28.82 29.11
C ASN A 439 -4.24 27.67 28.26
N SER A 440 -5.02 26.60 28.08
CA SER A 440 -4.68 25.52 27.14
C SER A 440 -4.57 26.03 25.71
N CYS A 441 -5.57 26.81 25.23
CA CYS A 441 -5.52 27.41 23.89
C CYS A 441 -4.27 28.30 23.72
N LEU A 442 -3.97 29.16 24.70
CA LEU A 442 -2.79 30.06 24.66
C LEU A 442 -1.46 29.31 24.57
N ARG A 443 -1.32 28.15 25.23
CA ARG A 443 -0.11 27.33 25.12
C ARG A 443 0.07 26.75 23.72
N HIS A 444 -1.02 26.40 23.05
CA HIS A 444 -0.97 25.91 21.67
C HIS A 444 -0.67 27.05 20.68
N PHE A 445 -1.21 28.25 20.92
CA PHE A 445 -0.86 29.47 20.16
C PHE A 445 0.62 29.82 20.24
N ALA A 446 1.21 29.75 21.43
CA ALA A 446 2.60 30.17 21.67
C ALA A 446 3.66 29.24 21.06
N SER A 447 3.28 28.06 20.55
CA SER A 447 4.23 27.04 20.09
C SER A 447 4.54 27.07 18.57
N PRO A 448 3.79 27.77 17.71
CA PRO A 448 4.33 28.11 16.38
C PRO A 448 4.01 29.51 15.80
N VAL A 449 3.20 30.36 16.45
CA VAL A 449 2.74 31.63 15.83
C VAL A 449 3.45 32.84 16.44
N LEU A 450 4.61 33.17 15.88
CA LEU A 450 5.17 34.53 15.86
C LEU A 450 5.17 34.99 14.39
N ASP A 451 3.98 35.23 13.83
CA ASP A 451 3.76 36.05 12.64
C ASP A 451 2.34 36.63 12.67
#